data_AF-A0A2A2Y481-F1
#
_entry.id   AF-A0A2A2Y481-F1
#
_cell.length_a   1.000
_cell.length_b   1.000
_cell.length_c   1.000
_cell.angle_alpha   90.00
_cell.angle_beta   90.00
_cell.angle_gamma   90.00
#
_symmetry.space_group_name_H-M   'P 1'
#
loop_
_entity.id
_entity.type
_entity.pdbx_description
1 polymer ?
#
loop_
_entity_poly.entity_id
_entity_poly.type
_entity_poly.pdbx_seq_one_letter_code
_entity_poly.pdbx_strand_id
1 'polypeptide(L)'
;METDSHSPARTRIRIRIKGPDFRLADQAAADVANSVTATGVRALGPLPLPSTVEALRSSSSYEELRCHHRLLEIIESKPLTIDALRRINLPAGIEIAVVAPEDPVVPAEATPGEAPAKRNRRRDSRVAAMQFLYSWEVQRQGDIVTALYDFFGEQPQPREYYAFAEELIHGVIRDQALIDEVIVRFAQNWAFERVAKVDLATLRLAIFELMRRTDIPPVVTMNEAIDIAKVFSTEESKRFVNGILDRYAATLGRDPRKAEGA
;
A
#
# COMPACT_ATOMS: atom_id res chain seq x y z
N MET A 1 45.24 -11.57 -1.82
CA MET A 1 44.51 -12.48 -2.72
C MET A 1 43.13 -11.89 -2.86
N GLU A 2 42.98 -11.03 -3.86
CA GLU A 2 41.72 -10.43 -4.24
C GLU A 2 40.79 -11.53 -4.74
N THR A 3 39.57 -11.60 -4.19
CA THR A 3 38.45 -12.24 -4.88
C THR A 3 37.40 -11.16 -5.06
N ASP A 4 37.56 -10.50 -6.19
CA ASP A 4 36.60 -9.62 -6.82
C ASP A 4 35.31 -10.41 -7.08
N SER A 5 34.27 -10.17 -6.29
CA SER A 5 32.93 -10.71 -6.54
C SER A 5 32.00 -9.57 -6.98
N HIS A 6 32.32 -8.97 -8.13
CA HIS A 6 31.36 -8.19 -8.89
C HIS A 6 30.26 -9.14 -9.40
N SER A 7 29.24 -9.36 -8.56
CA SER A 7 27.97 -9.96 -8.99
C SER A 7 27.46 -9.15 -10.18
N PRO A 8 27.09 -9.77 -11.31
CA PRO A 8 26.59 -9.02 -12.47
C PRO A 8 25.43 -8.15 -12.02
N ALA A 9 25.50 -6.84 -12.31
CA ALA A 9 24.51 -5.87 -11.89
C ALA A 9 23.12 -6.39 -12.27
N ARG A 10 22.33 -6.78 -11.26
CA ARG A 10 20.96 -7.22 -11.46
C ARG A 10 20.22 -6.05 -12.11
N THR A 11 19.87 -6.17 -13.39
CA THR A 11 19.08 -5.15 -14.08
C THR A 11 17.70 -5.11 -13.41
N ARG A 12 17.55 -4.18 -12.47
CA ARG A 12 16.30 -3.92 -11.76
C ARG A 12 15.47 -2.93 -12.57
N ILE A 13 14.18 -3.20 -12.71
CA ILE A 13 13.25 -2.30 -13.40
C ILE A 13 12.12 -1.97 -12.43
N ARG A 14 11.91 -0.68 -12.17
CA ARG A 14 10.71 -0.21 -11.49
C ARG A 14 9.66 0.16 -12.51
N ILE A 15 8.44 -0.30 -12.29
CA ILE A 15 7.29 -0.01 -13.13
C ILE A 15 6.27 0.72 -12.27
N ARG A 16 6.02 1.98 -12.62
CA ARG A 16 4.93 2.76 -12.04
C ARG A 16 3.73 2.67 -12.96
N ILE A 17 2.60 2.29 -12.38
CA ILE A 17 1.31 2.24 -13.04
C ILE A 17 0.45 3.33 -12.42
N LYS A 18 -0.18 4.17 -13.23
CA LYS A 18 -1.11 5.18 -12.74
C LYS A 18 -2.42 5.16 -13.52
N GLY A 19 -3.52 5.53 -12.86
CA GLY A 19 -4.80 5.71 -13.51
C GLY A 19 -5.87 6.28 -12.57
N PRO A 20 -6.98 6.80 -13.12
CA PRO A 20 -8.03 7.44 -12.34
C PRO A 20 -8.95 6.43 -11.62
N ASP A 21 -9.05 5.19 -12.12
CA ASP A 21 -9.80 4.12 -11.47
C ASP A 21 -8.83 3.17 -10.74
N PHE A 22 -8.95 3.10 -9.42
CA PHE A 22 -8.10 2.24 -8.59
C PHE A 22 -8.25 0.74 -8.91
N ARG A 23 -9.43 0.29 -9.37
CA ARG A 23 -9.68 -1.11 -9.72
C ARG A 23 -8.94 -1.49 -10.98
N LEU A 24 -8.98 -0.60 -11.98
CA LEU A 24 -8.22 -0.79 -13.21
C LEU A 24 -6.71 -0.72 -12.95
N ALA A 25 -6.26 0.17 -12.06
CA ALA A 25 -4.85 0.24 -11.66
C ALA A 25 -4.40 -1.05 -10.93
N ASP A 26 -5.23 -1.57 -10.02
CA ASP A 26 -4.97 -2.85 -9.32
C ASP A 26 -4.93 -4.03 -10.31
N GLN A 27 -5.88 -4.08 -11.25
CA GLN A 27 -5.95 -5.13 -12.27
C GLN A 27 -4.74 -5.07 -13.22
N ALA A 28 -4.42 -3.89 -13.75
CA ALA A 28 -3.26 -3.71 -14.61
C ALA A 28 -1.96 -4.09 -13.89
N ALA A 29 -1.84 -3.76 -12.60
CA ALA A 29 -0.69 -4.16 -11.81
C ALA A 29 -0.56 -5.67 -11.64
N ALA A 30 -1.67 -6.37 -11.39
CA ALA A 30 -1.69 -7.83 -11.34
C ALA A 30 -1.35 -8.45 -12.70
N ASP A 31 -1.89 -7.92 -13.79
CA ASP A 31 -1.64 -8.41 -15.15
C ASP A 31 -0.17 -8.25 -15.55
N VAL A 32 0.43 -7.10 -15.22
CA VAL A 32 1.87 -6.85 -15.41
C VAL A 32 2.70 -7.83 -14.59
N ALA A 33 2.40 -7.99 -13.30
CA ALA A 33 3.12 -8.92 -12.43
C ALA A 33 3.05 -10.36 -12.96
N ASN A 34 1.88 -10.82 -13.39
CA ASN A 34 1.67 -12.17 -13.92
C ASN A 34 2.39 -12.38 -15.25
N SER A 35 2.32 -11.40 -16.16
CA SER A 35 3.01 -11.44 -17.46
C SER A 35 4.53 -11.55 -17.30
N VAL A 36 5.12 -10.76 -16.39
CA VAL A 36 6.58 -10.81 -16.17
C VAL A 36 6.98 -12.07 -15.44
N THR A 37 6.25 -12.50 -14.40
CA THR A 37 6.58 -13.74 -13.67
C THR A 37 6.47 -14.99 -14.55
N ALA A 38 5.58 -15.00 -15.55
CA ALA A 38 5.52 -16.06 -16.56
C ALA A 38 6.81 -16.20 -17.40
N THR A 39 7.64 -15.15 -17.47
CA THR A 39 8.97 -15.20 -18.12
C THR A 39 10.08 -15.78 -17.24
N GLY A 40 9.74 -16.23 -16.02
CA GLY A 40 10.68 -16.80 -15.06
C GLY A 40 11.55 -15.76 -14.35
N VAL A 41 11.06 -14.52 -14.26
CA VAL A 41 11.65 -13.47 -13.39
C VAL A 41 10.79 -13.27 -12.15
N ARG A 42 11.35 -12.62 -11.13
CA ARG A 42 10.61 -12.28 -9.91
C ARG A 42 10.08 -10.87 -10.00
N ALA A 43 8.83 -10.67 -9.60
CA ALA A 43 8.22 -9.35 -9.45
C ALA A 43 7.84 -9.15 -7.98
N LEU A 44 8.22 -8.00 -7.42
CA LEU A 44 7.80 -7.55 -6.10
C LEU A 44 6.68 -6.52 -6.23
N GLY A 45 5.79 -6.50 -5.25
CA GLY A 45 4.58 -5.68 -5.26
C GLY A 45 3.40 -6.41 -5.92
N PRO A 46 2.37 -5.67 -6.37
CA PRO A 46 2.33 -4.22 -6.45
C PRO A 46 2.19 -3.52 -5.09
N LEU A 47 2.92 -2.43 -4.90
CA LEU A 47 2.81 -1.56 -3.73
C LEU A 47 1.93 -0.35 -4.06
N PRO A 48 0.94 -0.01 -3.21
CA PRO A 48 0.16 1.20 -3.39
C PRO A 48 1.01 2.40 -3.00
N LEU A 49 1.03 3.41 -3.86
CA LEU A 49 1.68 4.69 -3.60
C LEU A 49 0.63 5.76 -3.27
N PRO A 50 1.03 6.88 -2.63
CA PRO A 50 0.15 8.04 -2.47
C PRO A 50 -0.53 8.41 -3.78
N SER A 51 -1.83 8.65 -3.71
CA SER A 51 -2.61 9.15 -4.84
C SER A 51 -2.27 10.63 -5.07
N THR A 52 -2.24 11.05 -6.33
CA THR A 52 -2.03 12.46 -6.70
C THR A 52 -3.35 13.07 -7.13
N VAL A 53 -3.50 14.38 -6.94
CA VAL A 53 -4.63 15.15 -7.46
C VAL A 53 -4.09 16.07 -8.53
N GLU A 54 -4.52 15.86 -9.77
CA GLU A 54 -4.12 16.65 -10.93
C GLU A 54 -5.24 17.64 -11.26
N ALA A 55 -4.90 18.93 -11.39
CA ALA A 55 -5.86 19.94 -11.81
C ALA A 55 -6.01 19.92 -13.33
N LEU A 56 -7.16 19.47 -13.83
CA LEU A 56 -7.51 19.58 -15.24
C LEU A 56 -7.98 21.00 -15.53
N ARG A 57 -7.22 21.72 -16.35
CA ARG A 57 -7.65 23.02 -16.88
C ARG A 57 -8.65 22.78 -18.00
N SER A 58 -9.94 22.82 -17.68
CA SER A 58 -10.99 23.07 -18.66
C SER A 58 -11.13 24.58 -18.87
N SER A 59 -11.50 24.99 -20.08
CA SER A 59 -11.70 26.40 -20.45
C SER A 59 -12.81 27.12 -19.65
N SER A 60 -13.55 26.40 -18.80
CA SER A 60 -14.66 26.96 -18.00
C SER A 60 -14.89 26.30 -16.63
N SER A 61 -14.14 25.27 -16.24
CA SER A 61 -14.22 24.62 -14.92
C SER A 61 -12.85 24.13 -14.43
N TYR A 62 -12.63 24.17 -13.11
CA TYR A 62 -11.55 23.44 -12.46
C TYR A 62 -12.10 22.05 -12.12
N GLU A 63 -11.59 21.00 -12.77
CA GLU A 63 -11.87 19.62 -12.40
C GLU A 63 -10.62 19.02 -11.77
N GLU A 64 -10.72 18.56 -10.53
CA GLU A 64 -9.66 17.81 -9.86
C GLU A 64 -9.80 16.34 -10.23
N LEU A 65 -8.76 15.76 -10.83
CA LEU A 65 -8.69 14.34 -11.14
C LEU A 65 -7.74 13.65 -10.18
N ARG A 66 -8.28 12.72 -9.38
CA ARG A 66 -7.45 11.86 -8.52
C ARG A 66 -6.88 10.69 -9.32
N CYS A 67 -5.57 10.53 -9.26
CA CYS A 67 -4.83 9.44 -9.89
C CYS A 67 -4.25 8.50 -8.83
N HIS A 68 -4.50 7.20 -9.01
CA HIS A 68 -4.00 6.14 -8.14
C HIS A 68 -2.75 5.51 -8.74
N HIS A 69 -1.73 5.31 -7.91
CA HIS A 69 -0.41 4.83 -8.36
C HIS A 69 -0.07 3.48 -7.74
N ARG A 70 0.55 2.59 -8.53
CA ARG A 70 1.12 1.30 -8.08
C ARG A 70 2.57 1.22 -8.51
N LEU A 71 3.41 0.65 -7.64
CA LEU A 71 4.80 0.33 -7.95
C LEU A 71 4.96 -1.19 -8.03
N LEU A 72 5.59 -1.65 -9.10
CA LEU A 72 6.13 -3.00 -9.22
C LEU A 72 7.63 -2.92 -9.39
N GLU A 73 8.35 -3.85 -8.79
CA GLU A 73 9.79 -3.99 -9.00
C GLU A 73 10.10 -5.35 -9.60
N ILE A 74 10.80 -5.35 -10.74
CA ILE A 74 11.23 -6.57 -11.39
C ILE A 74 12.69 -6.79 -11.06
N ILE A 75 12.97 -7.96 -10.49
CA ILE A 75 14.32 -8.40 -10.16
C ILE A 75 14.85 -9.26 -11.30
N GLU A 76 16.10 -9.02 -11.69
CA GLU A 76 16.82 -9.81 -12.72
C GLU A 76 16.10 -9.80 -14.08
N SER A 77 15.79 -8.60 -14.59
CA SER A 77 15.12 -8.44 -15.88
C SER A 77 15.95 -9.03 -17.04
N LYS A 78 15.26 -9.76 -17.94
CA LYS A 78 15.81 -10.37 -19.15
C LYS A 78 15.21 -9.71 -20.40
N PRO A 79 15.84 -9.81 -21.60
CA PRO A 79 15.26 -9.28 -22.83
C PRO A 79 13.82 -9.77 -23.10
N LEU A 80 13.53 -11.04 -22.80
CA LEU A 80 12.19 -11.61 -22.90
C LEU A 80 11.16 -10.89 -22.00
N THR A 81 11.59 -10.40 -20.83
CA THR A 81 10.74 -9.63 -19.90
C THR A 81 10.35 -8.28 -20.51
N ILE A 82 11.29 -7.61 -21.19
CA ILE A 82 11.02 -6.34 -21.88
C ILE A 82 10.02 -6.56 -23.02
N ASP A 83 10.16 -7.64 -23.79
CA ASP A 83 9.23 -7.98 -24.85
C ASP A 83 7.82 -8.32 -24.32
N ALA A 84 7.74 -9.02 -23.18
CA ALA A 84 6.48 -9.29 -22.51
C ALA A 84 5.79 -7.99 -22.08
N LEU A 85 6.52 -7.05 -21.49
CA LEU A 85 5.98 -5.73 -21.08
C LEU A 85 5.42 -4.94 -22.27
N ARG A 86 6.11 -4.94 -23.41
CA ARG A 86 5.67 -4.24 -24.63
C ARG A 86 4.38 -4.80 -25.24
N ARG A 87 4.03 -6.05 -24.92
CA ARG A 87 2.84 -6.74 -25.44
C ARG A 87 1.63 -6.67 -24.51
N ILE A 88 1.78 -6.10 -23.32
CA ILE A 88 0.67 -5.97 -22.37
C ILE A 88 -0.36 -5.01 -22.95
N ASN A 89 -1.60 -5.49 -23.06
CA ASN A 89 -2.73 -4.65 -23.40
C ASN A 89 -3.29 -4.02 -22.13
N LEU A 90 -3.23 -2.69 -22.03
CA LEU A 90 -3.67 -1.97 -20.85
C LEU A 90 -5.10 -1.44 -21.02
N PRO A 91 -5.92 -1.43 -19.94
CA PRO A 91 -7.21 -0.76 -19.97
C PRO A 91 -7.06 0.73 -20.31
N ALA A 92 -8.09 1.31 -20.92
CA ALA A 92 -8.11 2.74 -21.20
C ALA A 92 -7.99 3.57 -19.90
N GLY A 93 -7.15 4.61 -19.94
CA GLY A 93 -6.88 5.46 -18.77
C GLY A 93 -5.79 4.95 -17.83
N ILE A 94 -5.20 3.77 -18.11
CA ILE A 94 -4.01 3.29 -17.39
C ILE A 94 -2.74 3.67 -18.14
N GLU A 95 -1.80 4.29 -17.43
CA GLU A 95 -0.47 4.64 -17.92
C GLU A 95 0.59 3.83 -17.20
N ILE A 96 1.59 3.34 -17.94
CA ILE A 96 2.76 2.66 -17.40
C ILE A 96 4.02 3.46 -17.72
N ALA A 97 4.83 3.70 -16.69
CA ALA A 97 6.15 4.31 -16.81
C ALA A 97 7.21 3.38 -16.22
N VAL A 98 8.31 3.19 -16.94
CA VAL A 98 9.53 2.61 -16.36
C VAL A 98 10.26 3.71 -15.62
N VAL A 99 10.50 3.51 -14.33
CA VAL A 99 11.13 4.47 -13.42
C VAL A 99 12.55 3.97 -13.12
N ALA A 100 13.54 4.86 -13.13
CA ALA A 100 14.89 4.46 -12.78
C ALA A 100 14.96 4.07 -11.28
N PRO A 101 15.81 3.12 -10.87
CA PRO A 101 15.98 2.74 -9.46
C PRO A 101 16.37 3.91 -8.52
N GLU A 102 17.00 4.94 -9.06
CA GLU A 102 17.41 6.15 -8.36
C GLU A 102 16.32 7.21 -8.26
N ASP A 103 15.29 7.14 -9.10
CA ASP A 103 14.25 8.16 -9.15
C ASP A 103 13.28 8.02 -7.98
N PRO A 104 12.80 9.15 -7.42
CA PRO A 104 11.76 9.12 -6.41
C PRO A 104 10.49 8.51 -7.01
N VAL A 105 10.06 7.41 -6.40
CA VAL A 105 8.89 6.62 -6.81
C VAL A 105 7.60 7.48 -6.77
N VAL A 106 7.50 8.39 -5.81
CA VAL A 106 6.41 9.35 -5.66
C VAL A 106 6.92 10.74 -6.07
N PRO A 107 6.31 11.40 -7.07
CA PRO A 107 6.67 12.78 -7.41
C PRO A 107 6.51 13.70 -6.19
N ALA A 108 7.37 14.71 -6.07
CA ALA A 108 7.36 15.69 -4.98
C ALA A 108 6.07 16.54 -4.90
N GLU A 109 5.13 16.37 -5.83
CA GLU A 109 3.91 17.15 -5.98
C GLU A 109 2.72 16.62 -5.14
N ALA A 110 2.93 15.62 -4.28
CA ALA A 110 1.83 14.93 -3.59
C ALA A 110 0.96 15.81 -2.67
N THR A 111 1.34 17.05 -2.35
CA THR A 111 0.41 18.07 -1.82
C THR A 111 1.03 19.47 -1.98
N PRO A 112 0.44 20.42 -2.73
CA PRO A 112 0.91 21.80 -2.71
C PRO A 112 0.72 22.42 -1.32
N GLY A 113 1.80 22.68 -0.59
CA GLY A 113 1.79 23.53 0.61
C GLY A 113 2.05 22.85 1.97
N GLU A 114 2.23 21.54 2.05
CA GLU A 114 2.65 20.88 3.29
C GLU A 114 4.16 20.61 3.29
N ALA A 115 4.89 21.25 4.21
CA ALA A 115 6.29 20.93 4.46
C ALA A 115 6.41 19.44 4.83
N PRO A 116 7.50 18.73 4.44
CA PRO A 116 7.65 17.31 4.76
C PRO A 116 7.58 17.13 6.28
N ALA A 117 6.49 16.52 6.75
CA ALA A 117 6.27 16.28 8.17
C ALA A 117 7.49 15.55 8.74
N LYS A 118 7.95 15.96 9.93
CA LYS A 118 9.04 15.29 10.66
C LYS A 118 8.75 13.78 10.67
N ARG A 119 9.61 12.97 10.02
CA ARG A 119 9.42 11.52 9.86
C ARG A 119 9.08 10.89 11.21
N ASN A 120 7.87 10.34 11.31
CA ASN A 120 7.41 9.63 12.50
C ASN A 120 7.53 8.14 12.21
N ARG A 121 8.49 7.48 12.86
CA ARG A 121 8.76 6.04 12.70
C ARG A 121 7.51 5.17 12.85
N ARG A 122 6.57 5.52 13.74
CA ARG A 122 5.31 4.79 13.92
C ARG A 122 4.39 4.94 12.70
N ARG A 123 4.28 6.14 12.15
CA ARG A 123 3.50 6.41 10.93
C ARG A 123 4.11 5.69 9.72
N ASP A 124 5.42 5.80 9.54
CA ASP A 124 6.14 5.11 8.46
C ASP A 124 5.95 3.59 8.55
N SER A 125 5.97 3.04 9.77
CA SER A 125 5.71 1.61 10.01
C SER A 125 4.27 1.21 9.68
N ARG A 126 3.26 2.03 9.98
CA ARG A 126 1.88 1.75 9.60
C ARG A 126 1.67 1.78 8.09
N VAL A 127 2.29 2.74 7.41
CA VAL A 127 2.25 2.80 5.94
C VAL A 127 2.91 1.56 5.35
N ALA A 128 4.10 1.18 5.83
CA ALA A 128 4.78 -0.03 5.36
C ALA A 128 3.94 -1.31 5.61
N ALA A 129 3.33 -1.44 6.80
CA ALA A 129 2.44 -2.55 7.11
C ALA A 129 1.22 -2.60 6.17
N MET A 130 0.57 -1.46 5.92
CA MET A 130 -0.55 -1.36 4.98
C MET A 130 -0.14 -1.76 3.56
N GLN A 131 0.99 -1.26 3.07
CA GLN A 131 1.51 -1.58 1.74
C GLN A 131 1.80 -3.07 1.58
N PHE A 132 2.43 -3.69 2.59
CA PHE A 132 2.67 -5.13 2.60
C PHE A 132 1.37 -5.93 2.58
N LEU A 133 0.44 -5.60 3.48
CA LEU A 133 -0.85 -6.31 3.58
C LEU A 133 -1.68 -6.18 2.29
N TYR A 134 -1.66 -5.00 1.65
CA TYR A 134 -2.24 -4.82 0.33
C TYR A 134 -1.58 -5.74 -0.70
N SER A 135 -0.24 -5.72 -0.79
CA SER A 135 0.50 -6.51 -1.79
C SER A 135 0.28 -8.00 -1.59
N TRP A 136 0.21 -8.44 -0.34
CA TRP A 136 -0.03 -9.83 0.06
C TRP A 136 -1.42 -10.32 -0.33
N GLU A 137 -2.42 -9.44 -0.32
CA GLU A 137 -3.78 -9.73 -0.78
C GLU A 137 -3.89 -9.74 -2.32
N VAL A 138 -3.24 -8.78 -2.99
CA VAL A 138 -3.31 -8.65 -4.45
C VAL A 138 -2.51 -9.75 -5.14
N GLN A 139 -1.32 -10.04 -4.63
CA GLN A 139 -0.36 -10.93 -5.27
C GLN A 139 0.35 -11.79 -4.24
N ARG A 140 -0.32 -12.86 -3.83
CA ARG A 140 0.23 -13.82 -2.87
C ARG A 140 1.21 -14.77 -3.56
N GLN A 141 2.47 -14.35 -3.64
CA GLN A 141 3.55 -15.18 -4.17
C GLN A 141 4.45 -15.70 -3.05
N GLY A 142 4.70 -17.01 -3.06
CA GLY A 142 5.61 -17.65 -2.12
C GLY A 142 5.11 -17.68 -0.68
N ASP A 143 6.03 -17.93 0.24
CA ASP A 143 5.78 -17.91 1.67
C ASP A 143 5.98 -16.50 2.27
N ILE A 144 5.42 -16.29 3.45
CA ILE A 144 5.45 -15.00 4.14
C ILE A 144 6.88 -14.55 4.52
N VAL A 145 7.78 -15.49 4.84
CA VAL A 145 9.15 -15.15 5.29
C VAL A 145 9.93 -14.55 4.13
N THR A 146 9.86 -15.20 2.96
CA THR A 146 10.46 -14.68 1.73
C THR A 146 9.86 -13.33 1.35
N ALA A 147 8.52 -13.21 1.38
CA ALA A 147 7.85 -11.95 1.04
C ALA A 147 8.24 -10.78 1.97
N LEU A 148 8.35 -11.02 3.27
CA LEU A 148 8.79 -10.00 4.24
C LEU A 148 10.25 -9.61 4.02
N TYR A 149 11.12 -10.58 3.74
CA TYR A 149 12.53 -10.33 3.46
C TYR A 149 12.69 -9.42 2.23
N ASP A 150 12.01 -9.75 1.14
CA ASP A 150 12.06 -8.95 -0.08
C ASP A 150 11.47 -7.55 0.14
N PHE A 151 10.30 -7.46 0.78
CA PHE A 151 9.61 -6.20 1.01
C PHE A 151 10.45 -5.21 1.82
N PHE A 152 11.02 -5.66 2.95
CA PHE A 152 11.84 -4.79 3.80
C PHE A 152 13.23 -4.52 3.20
N GLY A 153 13.74 -5.42 2.35
CA GLY A 153 15.00 -5.21 1.64
C GLY A 153 14.96 -4.03 0.65
N GLU A 154 13.78 -3.68 0.16
CA GLU A 154 13.58 -2.58 -0.80
C GLU A 154 13.04 -1.30 -0.14
N GLN A 155 12.88 -1.27 1.20
CA GLN A 155 12.46 -0.06 1.91
C GLN A 155 13.59 0.97 2.03
N PRO A 156 13.28 2.28 2.12
CA PRO A 156 14.30 3.32 2.26
C PRO A 156 15.10 3.29 3.57
N GLN A 157 14.60 2.59 4.59
CA GLN A 157 15.23 2.46 5.90
C GLN A 157 15.48 0.97 6.20
N PRO A 158 16.48 0.64 7.03
CA PRO A 158 16.78 -0.75 7.37
C PRO A 158 15.60 -1.42 8.09
N ARG A 159 15.49 -2.75 7.98
CA ARG A 159 14.35 -3.53 8.52
C ARG A 159 14.08 -3.25 10.00
N GLU A 160 15.11 -3.03 10.80
CA GLU A 160 15.00 -2.69 12.22
C GLU A 160 14.20 -1.41 12.44
N TYR A 161 14.30 -0.42 11.55
CA TYR A 161 13.46 0.79 11.59
C TYR A 161 11.97 0.43 11.54
N TYR A 162 11.63 -0.59 10.77
CA TYR A 162 10.26 -1.08 10.56
C TYR A 162 9.86 -2.26 11.46
N ALA A 163 10.58 -2.53 12.55
CA ALA A 163 10.23 -3.62 13.48
C ALA A 163 8.75 -3.56 13.94
N PHE A 164 8.23 -2.35 14.16
CA PHE A 164 6.82 -2.18 14.49
C PHE A 164 5.88 -2.56 13.33
N ALA A 165 6.25 -2.29 12.08
CA ALA A 165 5.47 -2.71 10.92
C ALA A 165 5.37 -4.24 10.85
N GLU A 166 6.49 -4.92 11.08
CA GLU A 166 6.57 -6.38 11.06
C GLU A 166 5.69 -7.02 12.15
N GLU A 167 5.69 -6.47 13.37
CA GLU A 167 4.76 -6.87 14.44
C GLU A 167 3.30 -6.76 14.00
N LEU A 168 2.92 -5.63 13.39
CA LEU A 168 1.56 -5.40 12.91
C LEU A 168 1.18 -6.37 11.80
N ILE A 169 2.07 -6.59 10.83
CA ILE A 169 1.82 -7.51 9.71
C ILE A 169 1.55 -8.93 10.22
N HIS A 170 2.44 -9.45 11.08
CA HIS A 170 2.26 -10.80 11.64
C HIS A 170 0.97 -10.90 12.45
N GLY A 171 0.66 -9.88 13.25
CA GLY A 171 -0.55 -9.81 14.04
C GLY A 171 -1.82 -9.83 13.19
N VAL A 172 -1.87 -9.02 12.14
CA VAL A 172 -2.99 -8.95 11.21
C VAL A 172 -3.18 -10.28 10.48
N ILE A 173 -2.11 -10.87 9.95
CA ILE A 173 -2.21 -12.15 9.22
C ILE A 173 -2.67 -13.28 10.14
N ARG A 174 -2.19 -13.31 11.39
CA ARG A 174 -2.61 -14.29 12.39
C ARG A 174 -4.10 -14.15 12.73
N ASP A 175 -4.57 -12.92 12.95
CA ASP A 175 -5.94 -12.64 13.40
C ASP A 175 -6.90 -12.31 12.24
N GLN A 176 -6.49 -12.58 10.99
CA GLN A 176 -7.17 -12.08 9.78
C GLN A 176 -8.66 -12.44 9.73
N ALA A 177 -9.02 -13.69 10.03
CA ALA A 177 -10.41 -14.13 9.99
C ALA A 177 -11.30 -13.35 10.97
N LEU A 178 -10.82 -13.16 12.20
CA LEU A 178 -11.53 -12.41 13.23
C LEU A 178 -11.64 -10.92 12.88
N ILE A 179 -10.59 -10.35 12.32
CA ILE A 179 -10.57 -8.96 11.83
C ILE A 179 -11.58 -8.80 10.69
N ASP A 180 -11.60 -9.70 9.71
CA ASP A 180 -12.51 -9.65 8.57
C ASP A 180 -13.97 -9.81 9.03
N GLU A 181 -14.27 -10.64 10.03
CA GLU A 181 -15.60 -10.72 10.65
C GLU A 181 -16.05 -9.39 11.26
N VAL A 182 -15.14 -8.68 11.94
CA VAL A 182 -15.41 -7.33 12.48
C VAL A 182 -15.71 -6.37 11.33
N ILE A 183 -14.88 -6.35 10.28
CA ILE A 183 -15.10 -5.47 9.12
C ILE A 183 -16.48 -5.73 8.51
N VAL A 184 -16.81 -6.99 8.21
CA VAL A 184 -18.11 -7.36 7.61
C VAL A 184 -19.27 -6.95 8.51
N ARG A 185 -19.17 -7.17 9.83
CA ARG A 185 -20.21 -6.79 10.80
C ARG A 185 -20.51 -5.30 10.79
N PHE A 186 -19.49 -4.45 10.68
CA PHE A 186 -19.67 -2.99 10.69
C PHE A 186 -19.80 -2.38 9.29
N ALA A 187 -19.54 -3.13 8.22
CA ALA A 187 -19.66 -2.70 6.83
C ALA A 187 -21.05 -2.90 6.21
N GLN A 188 -22.06 -3.40 6.95
CA GLN A 188 -23.38 -3.81 6.41
C GLN A 188 -24.11 -2.80 5.50
N ASN A 189 -23.84 -1.49 5.62
CA ASN A 189 -24.44 -0.46 4.77
C ASN A 189 -23.61 -0.09 3.53
N TRP A 190 -22.52 -0.80 3.28
CA TRP A 190 -21.58 -0.54 2.20
C TRP A 190 -21.48 -1.77 1.29
N ALA A 191 -21.47 -1.54 -0.02
CA ALA A 191 -21.22 -2.61 -0.98
C ALA A 191 -19.77 -3.09 -0.83
N PHE A 192 -19.56 -4.19 -0.09
CA PHE A 192 -18.24 -4.71 0.25
C PHE A 192 -17.37 -4.98 -0.99
N GLU A 193 -17.99 -5.41 -2.10
CA GLU A 193 -17.35 -5.64 -3.40
C GLU A 193 -16.75 -4.38 -4.04
N ARG A 194 -17.10 -3.19 -3.54
CA ARG A 194 -16.61 -1.91 -4.06
C ARG A 194 -15.47 -1.31 -3.23
N VAL A 195 -15.11 -1.92 -2.11
CA VAL A 195 -14.07 -1.41 -1.20
C VAL A 195 -12.71 -1.50 -1.86
N ALA A 196 -11.95 -0.40 -1.84
CA ALA A 196 -10.59 -0.41 -2.34
C ALA A 196 -9.73 -1.36 -1.49
N LYS A 197 -8.87 -2.17 -2.12
CA LYS A 197 -7.99 -3.10 -1.38
C LYS A 197 -7.07 -2.36 -0.39
N VAL A 198 -6.73 -1.10 -0.69
CA VAL A 198 -6.01 -0.18 0.22
C VAL A 198 -6.83 0.10 1.48
N ASP A 199 -8.12 0.37 1.34
CA ASP A 199 -9.01 0.61 2.48
C ASP A 199 -9.16 -0.66 3.32
N LEU A 200 -9.27 -1.82 2.67
CA LEU A 200 -9.34 -3.10 3.35
C LEU A 200 -8.06 -3.38 4.17
N ALA A 201 -6.87 -3.18 3.58
CA ALA A 201 -5.60 -3.32 4.29
C ALA A 201 -5.49 -2.32 5.46
N THR A 202 -5.93 -1.08 5.26
CA THR A 202 -5.96 -0.04 6.29
C THR A 202 -6.89 -0.40 7.45
N LEU A 203 -8.10 -0.89 7.15
CA LEU A 203 -9.07 -1.33 8.15
C LEU A 203 -8.55 -2.53 8.93
N ARG A 204 -7.97 -3.53 8.25
CA ARG A 204 -7.40 -4.71 8.89
C ARG A 204 -6.31 -4.33 9.90
N LEU A 205 -5.42 -3.43 9.49
CA LEU A 205 -4.37 -2.89 10.35
C LEU A 205 -4.93 -2.15 11.56
N ALA A 206 -5.88 -1.24 11.36
CA ALA A 206 -6.44 -0.42 12.42
C ALA A 206 -7.26 -1.24 13.42
N ILE A 207 -8.07 -2.18 12.93
CA ILE A 207 -8.86 -3.07 13.79
C ILE A 207 -7.92 -3.96 14.62
N PHE A 208 -6.85 -4.50 14.02
CA PHE A 208 -5.84 -5.24 14.79
C PHE A 208 -5.23 -4.39 15.92
N GLU A 209 -4.82 -3.16 15.64
CA GLU A 209 -4.32 -2.24 16.69
C GLU A 209 -5.38 -2.02 17.78
N LEU A 210 -6.62 -1.70 17.42
CA LEU A 210 -7.71 -1.49 18.38
C LEU A 210 -7.97 -2.73 19.26
N MET A 211 -7.84 -3.93 18.67
CA MET A 211 -8.06 -5.22 19.33
C MET A 211 -6.94 -5.65 20.26
N ARG A 212 -5.69 -5.46 19.84
CA ARG A 212 -4.53 -6.11 20.45
C ARG A 212 -3.50 -5.15 21.04
N ARG A 213 -3.54 -3.86 20.65
CA ARG A 213 -2.57 -2.83 21.11
C ARG A 213 -3.23 -1.90 22.11
N THR A 214 -3.27 -2.35 23.37
CA THR A 214 -3.76 -1.53 24.48
C THR A 214 -2.81 -0.38 24.82
N ASP A 215 -1.53 -0.51 24.44
CA ASP A 215 -0.48 0.50 24.56
C ASP A 215 -0.69 1.73 23.66
N ILE A 216 -1.67 1.69 22.74
CA ILE A 216 -1.98 2.76 21.80
C ILE A 216 -3.39 3.29 22.10
N PRO A 217 -3.56 4.60 22.35
CA PRO A 217 -4.88 5.19 22.49
C PRO A 217 -5.74 4.98 21.23
N PRO A 218 -7.00 4.53 21.34
CA PRO A 218 -7.86 4.28 20.18
C PRO A 218 -7.93 5.45 19.18
N VAL A 219 -7.99 6.69 19.67
CA VAL A 219 -8.03 7.90 18.83
C VAL A 219 -6.81 8.04 17.92
N VAL A 220 -5.63 7.59 18.36
CA VAL A 220 -4.40 7.65 17.55
C VAL A 220 -4.49 6.68 16.39
N THR A 221 -4.87 5.42 16.65
CA THR A 221 -5.07 4.42 15.60
C THR A 221 -6.12 4.86 14.58
N MET A 222 -7.25 5.41 15.04
CA MET A 222 -8.29 5.90 14.16
C MET A 222 -7.82 7.05 13.27
N ASN A 223 -7.16 8.06 13.84
CA ASN A 223 -6.64 9.19 13.06
C ASN A 223 -5.60 8.75 12.02
N GLU A 224 -4.67 7.87 12.39
CA GLU A 224 -3.66 7.36 11.47
C GLU A 224 -4.28 6.57 10.31
N ALA A 225 -5.28 5.72 10.59
CA ALA A 225 -6.00 4.98 9.57
C ALA A 225 -6.74 5.90 8.59
N ILE A 226 -7.38 6.94 9.10
CA ILE A 226 -8.07 7.95 8.30
C ILE A 226 -7.10 8.72 7.41
N ASP A 227 -5.93 9.09 7.94
CA ASP A 227 -4.91 9.83 7.18
C ASP A 227 -4.26 8.95 6.10
N ILE A 228 -4.02 7.66 6.37
CA ILE A 228 -3.60 6.71 5.35
C ILE A 228 -4.66 6.61 4.24
N ALA A 229 -5.93 6.47 4.58
CA ALA A 229 -7.01 6.37 3.59
C ALA A 229 -7.09 7.61 2.68
N LYS A 230 -6.96 8.82 3.24
CA LYS A 230 -6.94 10.08 2.45
C LYS A 230 -5.80 10.12 1.43
N VAL A 231 -4.63 9.65 1.84
CA VAL A 231 -3.41 9.73 1.02
C VAL A 231 -3.39 8.66 -0.05
N PHE A 232 -3.80 7.42 0.25
CA PHE A 232 -3.61 6.28 -0.65
C PHE A 232 -4.86 5.87 -1.43
N SER A 233 -6.04 6.35 -1.04
CA SER A 233 -7.32 5.85 -1.54
C SER A 233 -8.22 6.96 -2.11
N THR A 234 -9.52 6.69 -2.22
CA THR A 234 -10.52 7.56 -2.83
C THR A 234 -11.01 8.65 -1.86
N GLU A 235 -11.76 9.63 -2.37
CA GLU A 235 -12.34 10.70 -1.52
C GLU A 235 -13.35 10.17 -0.49
N GLU A 236 -14.11 9.14 -0.87
CA GLU A 236 -15.11 8.52 0.01
C GLU A 236 -14.48 7.67 1.12
N SER A 237 -13.24 7.20 0.90
CA SER A 237 -12.52 6.30 1.80
C SER A 237 -12.34 6.86 3.20
N LYS A 238 -12.13 8.18 3.34
CA LYS A 238 -12.07 8.86 4.65
C LYS A 238 -13.32 8.60 5.48
N ARG A 239 -14.49 8.81 4.89
CA ARG A 239 -15.79 8.67 5.57
C ARG A 239 -16.09 7.21 5.86
N PHE A 240 -15.77 6.33 4.91
CA PHE A 240 -15.94 4.89 5.05
C PHE A 240 -15.13 4.31 6.21
N VAL A 241 -13.81 4.56 6.23
CA VAL A 241 -12.90 4.06 7.27
C VAL A 241 -13.29 4.62 8.63
N ASN A 242 -13.51 5.93 8.74
CA ASN A 242 -13.94 6.55 10.00
C ASN A 242 -15.24 5.92 10.53
N GLY A 243 -16.24 5.75 9.68
CA GLY A 243 -17.54 5.19 10.09
C GLY A 243 -17.48 3.75 10.59
N ILE A 244 -16.59 2.91 10.06
CA ILE A 244 -16.36 1.56 10.58
C ILE A 244 -15.64 1.61 11.92
N LEU A 245 -14.52 2.35 11.99
CA LEU A 245 -13.68 2.37 13.19
C LEU A 245 -14.39 3.00 14.39
N ASP A 246 -15.17 4.07 14.21
CA ASP A 246 -15.95 4.68 15.29
C ASP A 246 -16.93 3.69 15.94
N ARG A 247 -17.68 2.96 15.11
CA ARG A 247 -18.65 1.97 15.59
C ARG A 247 -17.96 0.81 16.28
N TYR A 248 -16.82 0.35 15.75
CA TYR A 248 -16.08 -0.73 16.37
C TYR A 248 -15.46 -0.29 17.72
N ALA A 249 -14.78 0.86 17.75
CA ALA A 249 -14.15 1.40 18.94
C ALA A 249 -15.16 1.61 20.08
N ALA A 250 -16.39 2.03 19.78
CA ALA A 250 -17.46 2.17 20.76
C ALA A 250 -17.83 0.85 21.48
N THR A 251 -17.55 -0.32 20.85
CA THR A 251 -17.82 -1.63 21.47
C THR A 251 -16.72 -2.10 22.43
N LEU A 252 -15.54 -1.46 22.41
CA LEU A 252 -14.38 -1.92 23.19
C LEU A 252 -14.43 -1.49 24.66
N GLY A 253 -15.24 -0.48 25.01
CA GLY A 253 -15.31 0.06 26.37
C GLY A 253 -14.02 0.75 26.87
N ARG A 254 -13.04 0.98 25.98
CA ARG A 254 -11.76 1.65 26.27
C ARG A 254 -11.94 3.17 26.25
N ASP A 255 -11.20 3.90 27.09
CA ASP A 255 -11.12 5.36 26.97
C ASP A 255 -10.44 5.71 25.64
N PRO A 256 -11.09 6.45 24.71
CA PRO A 256 -10.54 6.72 23.40
C PRO A 256 -9.20 7.45 23.41
N ARG A 257 -8.88 8.17 24.50
CA ARG A 257 -7.70 9.04 24.61
C ARG A 257 -6.58 8.46 25.46
N LYS A 258 -6.77 7.30 26.09
CA LYS A 258 -5.77 6.71 26.98
C LYS A 258 -5.26 5.37 26.44
N ALA A 259 -3.97 5.16 26.64
CA ALA A 259 -3.38 3.83 26.57
C ALA A 259 -3.69 3.10 27.88
N GLU A 260 -4.02 1.82 27.78
CA GLU A 260 -4.20 0.93 28.94
C GLU A 260 -2.90 0.14 29.09
N GLY A 261 -2.15 0.42 30.17
CA GLY A 261 -0.86 -0.22 30.46
C GLY A 261 0.38 0.67 30.28
N ALA A 262 0.22 2.00 30.32
CA ALA A 262 1.34 2.93 30.47
C ALA A 262 1.79 3.06 31.93
#